data_AF-A0A973XJ62-F1
#
_entry.id   AF-A0A973XJ62-F1
#
_cell.length_a   1.000
_cell.length_b   1.000
_cell.length_c   1.000
_cell.angle_alpha   90.00
_cell.angle_beta   90.00
_cell.angle_gamma   90.00
#
_symmetry.space_group_name_H-M   'P 1'
#
loop_
_entity.id
_entity.type
_entity.pdbx_description
1 polymer ?
#
loop_
_entity_poly.entity_id
_entity_poly.type
_entity_poly.pdbx_seq_one_letter_code
_entity_poly.pdbx_strand_id
1 'polypeptide(L)'
;MNLGAFVALIAAMAAGVALPLQAGANAQLARALGHPLAAALVSASISALSMVPVMLLFRVTPPTFSALAAAPTWVYVGGLCGIGFLAIAITTAPVLGAATFIAVAVAGQMIASVAFDHFGLVGFPERPATPLRLVGIALVVVGVALVQLTGQPKGP
;
A
#
# COMPACT_ATOMS: atom_id res chain seq x y z
N MET A 1 -21.56 12.27 -9.44
CA MET A 1 -20.17 12.34 -8.93
C MET A 1 -19.69 13.77 -9.13
N ASN A 2 -19.14 14.43 -8.11
CA ASN A 2 -18.65 15.82 -8.24
C ASN A 2 -17.19 15.83 -8.75
N LEU A 3 -16.70 17.00 -9.18
CA LEU A 3 -15.34 17.17 -9.73
C LEU A 3 -14.26 16.68 -8.76
N GLY A 4 -14.42 16.94 -7.45
CA GLY A 4 -13.46 16.50 -6.43
C GLY A 4 -13.32 14.97 -6.35
N ALA A 5 -14.43 14.24 -6.42
CA ALA A 5 -14.40 12.78 -6.45
C ALA A 5 -13.72 12.23 -7.70
N PHE A 6 -13.92 12.88 -8.86
CA PHE A 6 -13.24 12.49 -10.09
C PHE A 6 -11.72 12.72 -10.02
N VAL A 7 -11.28 13.86 -9.49
CA VAL A 7 -9.84 14.15 -9.27
C VAL A 7 -9.21 13.13 -8.31
N ALA A 8 -9.91 12.77 -7.23
CA ALA A 8 -9.43 11.77 -6.28
C ALA A 8 -9.25 10.38 -6.92
N LEU A 9 -10.17 9.98 -7.82
CA LEU A 9 -10.05 8.73 -8.57
C LEU A 9 -8.81 8.72 -9.48
N ILE A 10 -8.55 9.82 -10.17
CA ILE A 10 -7.35 9.95 -11.03
C ILE A 10 -6.07 9.89 -10.18
N ALA A 11 -6.05 10.60 -9.05
CA ALA A 11 -4.90 10.59 -8.14
C ALA A 11 -4.63 9.18 -7.57
N ALA A 12 -5.69 8.46 -7.18
CA ALA A 12 -5.58 7.07 -6.71
C ALA A 12 -5.05 6.14 -7.81
N MET A 13 -5.52 6.32 -9.06
CA MET A 13 -5.02 5.55 -10.21
C MET A 13 -3.53 5.83 -10.45
N ALA A 14 -3.12 7.09 -10.42
CA ALA A 14 -1.72 7.49 -10.59
C ALA A 14 -0.83 6.92 -9.48
N ALA A 15 -1.30 6.92 -8.23
CA ALA A 15 -0.60 6.28 -7.12
C ALA A 15 -0.42 4.77 -7.36
N GLY A 16 -1.41 4.10 -7.95
CA GLY A 16 -1.33 2.68 -8.33
C GLY A 16 -0.21 2.39 -9.33
N VAL A 17 0.02 3.28 -10.30
CA VAL A 17 1.10 3.13 -11.31
C VAL A 17 2.50 3.20 -10.68
N ALA A 18 2.64 3.91 -9.56
CA ALA A 18 3.92 4.03 -8.86
C ALA A 18 4.33 2.73 -8.14
N LEU A 19 3.39 1.85 -7.77
CA LEU A 19 3.67 0.64 -6.99
C LEU A 19 4.55 -0.39 -7.73
N PRO A 20 4.28 -0.76 -9.00
CA PRO A 20 5.18 -1.64 -9.76
C PRO A 20 6.60 -1.07 -9.89
N LEU A 21 6.70 0.24 -10.16
CA LEU A 21 8.00 0.92 -10.27
C LEU A 21 8.75 0.86 -8.94
N GLN A 22 8.08 1.15 -7.83
CA GLN A 22 8.64 1.04 -6.48
C GLN A 22 9.11 -0.38 -6.18
N ALA A 23 8.31 -1.40 -6.47
CA ALA A 23 8.68 -2.79 -6.24
C ALA A 23 9.94 -3.18 -7.02
N GLY A 24 10.03 -2.80 -8.30
CA GLY A 24 11.20 -3.05 -9.14
C GLY A 24 12.45 -2.29 -8.68
N ALA A 25 12.32 -1.01 -8.33
CA ALA A 25 13.43 -0.20 -7.84
C ALA A 25 13.97 -0.74 -6.51
N ASN A 26 13.10 -1.09 -5.57
CA ASN A 26 13.52 -1.59 -4.27
C ASN A 26 14.14 -3.01 -4.37
N ALA A 27 13.68 -3.84 -5.31
CA ALA A 27 14.31 -5.12 -5.58
C ALA A 27 15.75 -4.97 -6.11
N GLN A 28 15.99 -4.00 -7.00
CA GLN A 28 17.34 -3.68 -7.46
C GLN A 28 18.21 -3.13 -6.33
N LEU A 29 17.67 -2.24 -5.51
CA LEU A 29 18.36 -1.72 -4.33
C LEU A 29 18.72 -2.84 -3.34
N ALA A 30 17.84 -3.81 -3.13
CA ALA A 30 18.10 -4.97 -2.28
C ALA A 30 19.25 -5.84 -2.81
N ARG A 31 19.35 -6.03 -4.14
CA ARG A 31 20.48 -6.73 -4.75
C ARG A 31 21.78 -5.94 -4.59
N ALA A 32 21.74 -4.63 -4.81
CA ALA A 32 22.91 -3.76 -4.68
C ALA A 32 23.46 -3.69 -3.24
N LEU A 33 22.56 -3.70 -2.24
CA LEU A 33 22.92 -3.65 -0.82
C LEU A 33 23.12 -5.04 -0.19
N GLY A 34 22.82 -6.11 -0.93
CA GLY A 34 22.92 -7.50 -0.46
C GLY A 34 21.87 -7.93 0.58
N HIS A 35 20.94 -7.06 0.98
CA HIS A 35 19.91 -7.41 1.96
C HIS A 35 18.58 -6.64 1.77
N PRO A 36 17.41 -7.31 1.77
CA PRO A 36 16.09 -6.66 1.63
C PRO A 36 15.77 -5.62 2.70
N LEU A 37 16.09 -5.90 3.97
CA LEU A 37 15.82 -4.94 5.05
C LEU A 37 16.71 -3.69 4.95
N ALA A 38 17.92 -3.80 4.41
CA ALA A 38 18.79 -2.65 4.17
C ALA A 38 18.19 -1.75 3.08
N ALA A 39 17.67 -2.35 2.00
CA ALA A 39 16.94 -1.62 0.97
C ALA A 39 15.64 -1.00 1.48
N ALA A 40 14.88 -1.71 2.33
CA ALA A 40 13.68 -1.16 2.97
C ALA A 40 14.02 0.09 3.81
N LEU A 41 15.07 0.02 4.62
CA LEU A 41 15.53 1.15 5.45
C LEU A 41 15.95 2.35 4.60
N VAL A 42 16.77 2.12 3.57
CA VAL A 42 17.23 3.19 2.67
C VAL A 42 16.05 3.81 1.91
N SER A 43 15.17 2.97 1.35
CA SER A 43 13.97 3.42 0.63
C SER A 43 13.01 4.21 1.51
N ALA A 44 12.77 3.75 2.75
CA ALA A 44 11.99 4.47 3.74
C ALA A 44 12.64 5.82 4.12
N SER A 45 13.96 5.87 4.25
CA SER A 45 14.69 7.10 4.56
C SER A 45 14.60 8.11 3.42
N ILE A 46 14.79 7.68 2.17
CA ILE A 46 14.62 8.53 0.98
C ILE A 46 13.17 9.05 0.91
N SER A 47 12.19 8.17 1.16
CA SER A 47 10.76 8.55 1.16
C SER A 47 10.47 9.61 2.22
N ALA A 48 10.96 9.42 3.46
CA ALA A 48 10.80 10.39 4.54
C ALA A 48 11.47 11.73 4.22
N LEU A 49 12.70 11.72 3.71
CA LEU A 49 13.42 12.94 3.31
C LEU A 49 12.74 13.65 2.14
N SER A 50 12.17 12.91 1.19
CA SER A 50 11.45 13.50 0.04
C SER A 50 10.20 14.27 0.45
N MET A 51 9.64 14.00 1.63
CA MET A 51 8.47 14.73 2.15
C MET A 51 8.82 16.15 2.61
N VAL A 52 10.07 16.42 3.01
CA VAL A 52 10.52 17.74 3.47
C VAL A 52 10.28 18.85 2.42
N PRO A 53 10.76 18.76 1.17
CA PRO A 53 10.49 19.78 0.16
C PRO A 53 9.00 19.92 -0.17
N VAL A 54 8.23 18.82 -0.09
CA VAL A 54 6.76 18.86 -0.28
C VAL A 54 6.11 19.68 0.83
N MET A 55 6.47 19.44 2.09
CA MET A 55 5.97 20.22 3.23
C MET A 55 6.32 21.70 3.10
N LEU A 56 7.54 22.03 2.64
CA LEU A 56 7.96 23.41 2.40
C LEU A 56 7.14 24.07 1.27
N LEU A 57 6.93 23.37 0.16
CA LEU A 57 6.15 23.86 -0.98
C LEU A 57 4.72 24.22 -0.56
N PHE A 58 4.09 23.36 0.23
CA PHE A 58 2.73 23.57 0.74
C PHE A 58 2.66 24.37 2.05
N ARG A 59 3.80 24.88 2.54
CA ARG A 59 3.92 25.65 3.79
C ARG A 59 3.31 24.92 5.00
N VAL A 60 3.45 23.60 5.05
CA VAL A 60 2.97 22.75 6.14
C VAL A 60 3.89 22.91 7.34
N THR A 61 3.32 23.30 8.49
CA THR A 61 4.08 23.40 9.74
C THR A 61 4.50 22.00 10.21
N PRO A 62 5.78 21.78 10.58
CA PRO A 62 6.22 20.51 11.14
C PRO A 62 5.44 20.15 12.42
N PRO A 63 5.21 18.85 12.68
CA PRO A 63 4.53 18.42 13.90
C PRO A 63 5.36 18.77 15.14
N THR A 64 4.69 19.24 16.20
CA THR A 64 5.34 19.45 17.50
C THR A 64 5.44 18.15 18.28
N PHE A 65 6.44 18.02 19.15
CA PHE A 65 6.54 16.86 20.05
C PHE A 65 5.29 16.68 20.93
N SER A 66 4.66 17.77 21.36
CA SER A 66 3.41 17.72 22.12
C SER A 66 2.25 17.14 21.32
N ALA A 67 2.12 17.49 20.04
CA ALA A 67 1.09 16.94 19.17
C ALA A 67 1.31 15.44 18.91
N LEU A 68 2.56 15.01 18.73
CA LEU A 68 2.89 13.59 18.61
C LEU A 68 2.57 12.82 19.90
N ALA A 69 2.95 13.35 21.06
CA ALA A 69 2.67 12.71 22.34
C ALA A 69 1.16 12.64 22.68
N ALA A 70 0.37 13.59 22.18
CA ALA A 70 -1.08 13.62 22.37
C ALA A 70 -1.84 12.66 21.43
N ALA A 71 -1.22 12.20 20.34
CA ALA A 71 -1.86 11.27 19.42
C ALA A 71 -2.05 9.88 20.07
N PRO A 72 -3.18 9.18 19.81
CA PRO A 72 -3.40 7.83 20.35
C PRO A 72 -2.28 6.89 19.92
N THR A 73 -1.69 6.14 20.85
CA THR A 73 -0.48 5.34 20.57
C THR A 73 -0.66 4.30 19.46
N TRP A 74 -1.89 3.81 19.25
CA TRP A 74 -2.18 2.84 18.18
C TRP A 74 -1.97 3.40 16.78
N VAL A 75 -2.03 4.73 16.56
CA VAL A 75 -1.91 5.32 15.20
C VAL A 75 -0.53 5.05 14.60
N TYR A 76 0.49 4.89 15.45
CA TYR A 76 1.85 4.59 15.03
C TYR A 76 2.03 3.17 14.47
N VAL A 77 1.08 2.26 14.76
CA VAL A 77 1.03 0.93 14.13
C VAL A 77 0.92 1.05 12.61
N GLY A 78 0.28 2.09 12.09
CA GLY A 78 0.21 2.34 10.65
C GLY A 78 1.59 2.46 10.00
N GLY A 79 2.53 3.15 10.67
CA GLY A 79 3.92 3.24 10.21
C GLY A 79 4.64 1.89 10.21
N LEU A 80 4.40 1.07 11.24
CA LEU A 80 4.94 -0.29 11.34
C LEU A 80 4.37 -1.21 10.24
N CYS A 81 3.07 -1.13 9.98
CA CYS A 81 2.44 -1.85 8.88
C CYS A 81 3.01 -1.43 7.52
N GLY A 82 3.26 -0.14 7.32
CA GLY A 82 3.86 0.38 6.09
C GLY A 82 5.27 -0.16 5.82
N ILE A 83 6.15 -0.14 6.83
CA ILE A 83 7.51 -0.67 6.66
C ILE A 83 7.53 -2.20 6.57
N GLY A 84 6.61 -2.89 7.27
CA GLY A 84 6.41 -4.32 7.13
C GLY A 84 5.95 -4.72 5.73
N PHE A 85 4.96 -4.00 5.19
CA PHE A 85 4.52 -4.16 3.80
C PHE A 85 5.67 -3.94 2.82
N LEU A 86 6.45 -2.87 3.00
CA LEU A 86 7.61 -2.58 2.15
C LEU A 86 8.63 -3.73 2.19
N ALA A 87 8.99 -4.24 3.37
CA ALA A 87 9.93 -5.35 3.51
C ALA A 87 9.42 -6.63 2.81
N ILE A 88 8.14 -6.98 3.01
CA ILE A 88 7.50 -8.12 2.35
C ILE A 88 7.45 -7.91 0.84
N ALA A 89 7.15 -6.70 0.36
CA ALA A 89 7.11 -6.38 -1.06
C ALA A 89 8.48 -6.59 -1.72
N ILE A 90 9.56 -6.14 -1.07
CA ILE A 90 10.93 -6.27 -1.60
C ILE A 90 11.34 -7.73 -1.76
N THR A 91 10.97 -8.60 -0.83
CA THR A 91 11.32 -10.02 -0.88
C THR A 91 10.39 -10.83 -1.78
N THR A 92 9.10 -10.47 -1.82
CA THR A 92 8.07 -11.29 -2.45
C THR A 92 7.80 -10.89 -3.90
N ALA A 93 7.84 -9.59 -4.22
CA ALA A 93 7.57 -9.13 -5.58
C ALA A 93 8.54 -9.69 -6.65
N PRO A 94 9.84 -9.89 -6.39
CA PRO A 94 10.74 -10.54 -7.35
C PRO A 94 10.43 -12.03 -7.59
N VAL A 95 9.88 -12.73 -6.60
CA VAL A 95 9.52 -14.15 -6.68
C VAL A 95 8.20 -14.33 -7.43
N LEU A 96 7.23 -13.47 -7.11
CA LEU A 96 5.88 -13.52 -7.67
C LEU A 96 5.77 -12.83 -9.04
N GLY A 97 6.63 -11.85 -9.32
CA GLY A 97 6.40 -10.87 -10.37
C GLY A 97 5.49 -9.74 -9.89
N ALA A 98 5.67 -8.54 -10.45
CA ALA A 98 4.99 -7.34 -9.97
C ALA A 98 3.46 -7.41 -10.09
N ALA A 99 2.93 -7.89 -11.22
CA ALA A 99 1.49 -7.98 -11.46
C ALA A 99 0.80 -8.91 -10.45
N THR A 100 1.33 -10.12 -10.31
CA THR A 100 0.96 -11.15 -9.33
C THR A 100 0.96 -10.62 -7.90
N PHE A 101 2.06 -9.98 -7.48
CA PHE A 101 2.18 -9.42 -6.14
C PHE A 101 1.12 -8.35 -5.86
N ILE A 102 0.97 -7.38 -6.77
CA ILE A 102 0.00 -6.28 -6.61
C ILE A 102 -1.42 -6.81 -6.59
N ALA A 103 -1.75 -7.76 -7.47
CA ALA A 103 -3.07 -8.39 -7.53
C ALA A 103 -3.44 -9.04 -6.18
N VAL A 104 -2.54 -9.85 -5.62
CA VAL A 104 -2.75 -10.50 -4.32
C VAL A 104 -2.81 -9.49 -3.17
N ALA A 105 -1.95 -8.47 -3.20
CA ALA A 105 -1.95 -7.40 -2.20
C ALA A 105 -3.29 -6.66 -2.18
N VAL A 106 -3.82 -6.31 -3.36
CA VAL A 106 -5.12 -5.64 -3.51
C VAL A 106 -6.26 -6.55 -2.98
N ALA A 107 -6.25 -7.84 -3.29
CA ALA A 107 -7.23 -8.78 -2.73
C ALA A 107 -7.20 -8.78 -1.19
N GLY A 108 -6.01 -8.89 -0.59
CA GLY A 108 -5.85 -8.83 0.87
C GLY A 108 -6.32 -7.50 1.47
N GLN A 109 -6.00 -6.38 0.83
CA GLN A 109 -6.44 -5.04 1.23
C GLN A 109 -7.97 -4.89 1.18
N MET A 110 -8.63 -5.44 0.16
CA MET A 110 -10.09 -5.38 0.03
C MET A 110 -10.80 -6.21 1.11
N ILE A 111 -10.29 -7.42 1.40
CA ILE A 111 -10.82 -8.28 2.47
C ILE A 111 -10.67 -7.58 3.83
N ALA A 112 -9.47 -7.05 4.12
CA ALA A 112 -9.21 -6.33 5.35
C ALA A 112 -10.07 -5.06 5.48
N SER A 113 -10.25 -4.31 4.37
CA SER A 113 -11.09 -3.10 4.35
C SER A 113 -12.53 -3.39 4.71
N VAL A 114 -13.11 -4.51 4.24
CA VAL A 114 -14.47 -4.88 4.66
C VAL A 114 -14.54 -5.24 6.12
N ALA A 115 -13.56 -5.99 6.63
CA ALA A 115 -13.52 -6.30 8.05
C ALA A 115 -13.43 -5.02 8.90
N PHE A 116 -12.52 -4.11 8.54
CA PHE A 116 -12.34 -2.85 9.28
C PHE A 116 -13.57 -1.96 9.23
N ASP A 117 -14.17 -1.81 8.04
CA ASP A 117 -15.39 -1.02 7.89
C ASP A 117 -16.57 -1.66 8.62
N HIS A 118 -16.72 -2.99 8.57
CA HIS A 118 -17.85 -3.67 9.19
C HIS A 118 -17.81 -3.61 10.72
N PHE A 119 -16.61 -3.66 11.30
CA PHE A 119 -16.40 -3.60 12.74
C PHE A 119 -16.05 -2.19 13.26
N GLY A 120 -16.02 -1.16 12.40
CA GLY A 120 -15.66 0.21 12.77
C GLY A 120 -14.23 0.34 13.35
N LEU A 121 -13.30 -0.51 12.90
CA LEU A 121 -11.94 -0.57 13.43
C LEU A 121 -11.07 0.57 12.89
N VAL A 122 -9.97 0.87 13.58
CA VAL A 122 -8.92 1.81 13.11
C VAL A 122 -9.46 3.24 12.86
N GLY A 123 -10.57 3.61 13.48
CA GLY A 123 -11.20 4.93 13.34
C GLY A 123 -12.01 5.12 12.06
N PHE A 124 -12.27 4.05 11.29
CA PHE A 124 -13.17 4.10 10.14
C PHE A 124 -14.64 4.15 10.59
N PRO A 125 -15.52 4.88 9.87
CA PRO A 125 -16.94 4.84 10.14
C PRO A 125 -17.49 3.44 9.85
N GLU A 126 -18.33 2.94 10.75
CA GLU A 126 -18.95 1.63 10.57
C GLU A 126 -19.82 1.62 9.30
N ARG A 127 -19.51 0.70 8.39
CA ARG A 127 -20.24 0.50 7.15
C ARG A 127 -20.56 -0.97 6.98
N PRO A 128 -21.85 -1.36 6.90
CA PRO A 128 -22.22 -2.75 6.82
C PRO A 128 -21.64 -3.42 5.56
N ALA A 129 -21.24 -4.67 5.72
CA ALA A 129 -20.81 -5.54 4.62
C ALA A 129 -22.05 -5.97 3.80
N THR A 130 -22.53 -5.07 2.94
CA THR A 130 -23.71 -5.36 2.12
C THR A 130 -23.43 -6.50 1.14
N PRO A 131 -24.44 -7.30 0.75
CA PRO A 131 -24.27 -8.39 -0.21
C PRO A 131 -23.59 -7.94 -1.51
N LEU A 132 -23.95 -6.76 -2.03
CA LEU A 132 -23.35 -6.21 -3.25
C LEU A 132 -21.85 -5.92 -3.09
N ARG A 133 -21.43 -5.42 -1.93
CA ARG A 133 -20.03 -5.13 -1.63
C ARG A 133 -19.20 -6.42 -1.51
N LEU A 134 -19.78 -7.45 -0.89
CA LEU A 134 -19.18 -8.78 -0.80
C LEU A 134 -19.03 -9.41 -2.19
N VAL A 135 -20.03 -9.28 -3.06
CA VAL A 135 -19.96 -9.73 -4.47
C VAL A 135 -18.85 -8.98 -5.22
N GLY A 136 -18.76 -7.66 -5.08
CA GLY A 136 -17.70 -6.87 -5.71
C GLY A 136 -16.30 -7.33 -5.31
N ILE A 137 -16.08 -7.64 -4.04
CA ILE A 137 -14.78 -8.15 -3.55
C ILE A 137 -14.53 -9.56 -4.03
N ALA A 138 -15.55 -10.42 -4.05
CA ALA A 138 -15.43 -11.75 -4.64
C ALA A 138 -14.99 -11.67 -6.11
N LEU A 139 -15.55 -10.74 -6.88
CA LEU A 139 -15.13 -10.49 -8.27
C LEU A 139 -13.68 -10.02 -8.38
N VAL A 140 -13.22 -9.14 -7.48
CA VAL A 140 -11.80 -8.73 -7.42
C VAL A 140 -10.91 -9.94 -7.13
N VAL A 141 -11.25 -10.76 -6.13
CA VAL A 141 -10.49 -11.96 -5.76
C VAL A 141 -10.44 -12.96 -6.92
N VAL A 142 -11.56 -13.20 -7.61
CA VAL A 142 -11.60 -14.05 -8.81
C VAL A 142 -10.73 -13.45 -9.92
N GLY A 143 -10.82 -12.15 -10.17
CA GLY A 143 -9.97 -11.47 -11.15
C GLY A 143 -8.48 -11.63 -10.86
N VAL A 144 -8.09 -11.51 -9.59
CA VAL A 144 -6.72 -11.76 -9.11
C VAL A 144 -6.31 -13.21 -9.37
N ALA A 145 -7.17 -14.18 -9.05
CA ALA A 145 -6.91 -15.59 -9.32
C ALA A 145 -6.72 -15.89 -10.83
N LEU A 146 -7.50 -15.24 -11.70
CA LEU A 146 -7.34 -15.38 -13.15
C LEU A 146 -6.00 -14.80 -13.64
N VAL A 147 -5.63 -13.59 -13.19
CA VAL A 147 -4.33 -12.98 -13.52
C VAL A 147 -3.19 -13.91 -13.11
N GLN A 148 -3.29 -14.50 -11.92
CA GLN A 148 -2.33 -15.45 -11.39
C GLN A 148 -2.16 -16.69 -12.27
N LEU A 149 -3.27 -17.31 -12.68
CA LEU A 149 -3.25 -18.49 -13.54
C LEU A 149 -2.60 -18.21 -14.91
N THR A 150 -2.71 -16.97 -15.40
CA THR A 150 -2.08 -16.57 -16.67
C THR A 150 -0.62 -16.12 -16.54
N GLY A 151 -0.17 -15.78 -15.32
CA GLY A 151 1.14 -15.20 -15.04
C GLY A 151 2.22 -16.20 -14.65
N GLN A 152 1.90 -17.49 -14.48
CA GLN A 152 2.91 -18.51 -14.19
C GLN A 152 3.86 -18.68 -15.39
N PRO A 153 5.19 -18.64 -15.18
CA PRO A 153 6.11 -19.03 -16.24
C PRO A 153 5.79 -20.46 -16.65
N LYS A 154 5.54 -20.69 -17.94
CA LYS A 154 5.47 -22.05 -18.47
C LYS A 154 6.79 -22.72 -18.11
N GLY A 155 6.72 -23.77 -17.28
CA GLY A 155 7.89 -24.59 -16.96
C GLY A 155 8.53 -25.17 -18.22
N PRO A 156 9.78 -25.65 -18.13
CA PRO A 156 10.53 -26.18 -19.27
C PRO A 156 9.80 -27.31 -20.00
#